data_AF-S6V6Y6-F1
#
_entry.id   AF-S6V6Y6-F1
#
_cell.length_a   1.000
_cell.length_b   1.000
_cell.length_c   1.000
_cell.angle_alpha   90.00
_cell.angle_beta   90.00
_cell.angle_gamma   90.00
#
_symmetry.space_group_name_H-M   'P 1'
#
loop_
_entity.id
_entity.type
_entity.pdbx_description
1 polymer ?
#
loop_
_entity_poly.entity_id
_entity_poly.type
_entity_poly.pdbx_seq_one_letter_code
_entity_poly.pdbx_strand_id
1 'polypeptide(L)' 'MRRWLMAGVIAVTCLGLFWVSLFALSSFSIRQIDAWNGLFTQGREGGNIAYIVAQLRVPRALCAALVGACLG' A
#
# COMPACT_ATOMS: atom_id res chain seq x y z
N MET A 1 27.80 7.69 -5.71
CA MET A 1 27.27 7.28 -4.39
C MET A 1 26.05 8.08 -3.94
N ARG A 2 26.07 9.43 -3.93
CA ARG A 2 24.94 10.26 -3.46
C ARG A 2 23.58 10.00 -4.15
N ARG A 3 23.57 9.74 -5.47
CA ARG A 3 22.34 9.44 -6.23
C ARG A 3 21.66 8.13 -5.81
N TRP A 4 22.45 7.07 -5.57
CA TRP A 4 21.94 5.78 -5.10
C TRP A 4 21.33 5.88 -3.69
N LEU A 5 21.93 6.71 -2.84
CA LEU A 5 21.43 6.95 -1.49
C LEU A 5 20.08 7.68 -1.52
N MET A 6 19.92 8.69 -2.38
CA MET A 6 18.64 9.39 -2.57
C MET A 6 17.57 8.50 -3.17
N ALA A 7 17.91 7.66 -4.16
CA ALA A 7 16.97 6.69 -4.72
C ALA A 7 16.48 5.70 -3.65
N GLY A 8 17.37 5.24 -2.78
CA GLY A 8 17.02 4.38 -1.65
C GLY A 8 16.06 5.05 -0.67
N VAL A 9 16.32 6.32 -0.30
CA VAL A 9 15.44 7.09 0.59
C VAL A 9 14.04 7.23 -0.02
N ILE A 10 13.95 7.64 -1.28
CA ILE A 10 12.66 7.81 -1.98
C ILE A 10 11.90 6.48 -2.01
N ALA A 11 12.58 5.37 -2.37
CA ALA A 11 11.94 4.06 -2.42
C ALA A 11 11.38 3.63 -1.06
N VAL A 12 12.15 3.81 0.01
CA VAL A 12 11.71 3.47 1.38
C VAL A 12 10.54 4.36 1.81
N THR A 13 10.59 5.65 1.51
CA THR A 13 9.47 6.57 1.82
C THR A 13 8.21 6.19 1.04
N CYS A 14 8.32 5.89 -0.26
CA CYS A 14 7.19 5.45 -1.08
C CYS A 14 6.59 4.13 -0.57
N LEU A 15 7.42 3.15 -0.20
CA LEU A 15 6.94 1.89 0.38
C LEU A 15 6.25 2.09 1.73
N GLY A 16 6.81 2.96 2.59
CA GLY A 16 6.19 3.31 3.87
C GLY A 16 4.83 3.97 3.69
N LEU A 17 4.74 4.96 2.79
CA LEU A 17 3.48 5.64 2.48
C LEU A 17 2.46 4.70 1.84
N PHE A 18 2.90 3.82 0.95
CA PHE A 18 2.07 2.77 0.35
C PHE A 18 1.46 1.90 1.45
N TRP A 19 2.28 1.36 2.36
CA TRP A 19 1.84 0.52 3.46
C TRP A 19 0.83 1.22 4.37
N VAL A 20 1.14 2.45 4.79
CA VAL A 20 0.25 3.25 5.64
C VAL A 20 -1.09 3.50 4.94
N SER A 21 -1.09 3.77 3.64
CA SER A 21 -2.31 4.04 2.88
C SER A 21 -3.30 2.86 2.83
N LEU A 22 -2.84 1.62 3.06
CA LEU A 22 -3.69 0.43 3.00
C LEU A 22 -4.63 0.29 4.19
N PHE A 23 -4.25 0.80 5.37
CA PHE A 23 -5.05 0.70 6.59
C PHE A 23 -5.42 2.07 7.18
N ALA A 24 -4.59 3.10 6.99
CA ALA A 24 -4.90 4.44 7.45
C ALA A 24 -6.01 5.08 6.60
N LEU A 25 -6.66 6.10 7.19
CA LEU A 25 -7.62 6.97 6.50
C LEU A 25 -8.69 6.17 5.73
N SER A 26 -9.33 5.24 6.44
CA SER A 26 -10.37 4.37 5.92
C SER A 26 -11.70 4.66 6.59
N SER A 27 -12.78 4.63 5.80
CA SER A 27 -14.15 4.57 6.34
C SER A 27 -14.46 3.21 6.99
N PHE A 28 -13.68 2.17 6.65
CA PHE A 28 -13.77 0.84 7.24
C PHE A 28 -12.77 0.69 8.40
N SER A 29 -13.13 -0.06 9.44
CA SER A 29 -12.18 -0.45 10.48
C SER A 29 -11.23 -1.52 9.93
N ILE A 30 -10.04 -1.11 9.51
CA ILE A 30 -9.02 -1.98 8.90
C ILE A 30 -7.82 -2.05 9.83
N ARG A 31 -7.49 -3.25 10.30
CA ARG A 31 -6.28 -3.45 11.10
C ARG A 31 -5.10 -3.73 10.18
N GLN A 32 -3.89 -3.56 10.72
CA GLN A 32 -2.66 -3.86 9.99
C GLN A 32 -2.61 -5.32 9.49
N ILE A 33 -3.15 -6.26 10.27
CA ILE A 33 -3.24 -7.67 9.87
C ILE A 33 -4.16 -7.88 8.66
N ASP A 34 -5.26 -7.13 8.57
CA ASP A 34 -6.18 -7.23 7.44
C ASP A 34 -5.55 -6.64 6.17
N ALA A 35 -4.72 -5.59 6.32
CA ALA A 35 -3.94 -5.04 5.23
C ALA A 35 -2.83 -5.99 4.75
N TRP A 36 -2.15 -6.67 5.68
CA TRP A 36 -1.19 -7.71 5.37
C TRP A 36 -1.84 -8.86 4.59
N ASN A 37 -2.96 -9.37 5.08
CA ASN A 37 -3.71 -10.45 4.43
C ASN A 37 -4.27 -10.00 3.07
N GLY A 38 -4.72 -8.75 2.96
CA GLY A 38 -5.15 -8.20 1.68
C GLY A 38 -4.03 -8.14 0.64
N LEU A 39 -2.82 -7.75 1.06
CA LEU A 39 -1.68 -7.60 0.15
C LEU A 39 -1.07 -8.95 -0.26
N PHE A 40 -0.83 -9.86 0.69
CA PHE A 40 -0.06 -11.08 0.44
C PHE A 40 -0.92 -12.32 0.18
N THR A 41 -2.09 -12.40 0.82
CA THR A 41 -2.98 -13.58 0.68
C THR A 41 -4.20 -13.27 -0.18
N GLN A 42 -4.25 -12.08 -0.79
CA GLN A 42 -5.37 -11.59 -1.59
C GLN A 42 -6.72 -11.62 -0.84
N GLY A 43 -6.67 -11.51 0.48
CA GLY A 43 -7.85 -11.59 1.35
C GLY A 43 -8.31 -12.99 1.70
N ARG A 44 -7.60 -14.05 1.28
CA ARG A 44 -7.98 -15.45 1.54
C ARG A 44 -7.95 -15.82 3.02
N GLU A 45 -7.03 -15.23 3.79
CA GLU A 45 -6.82 -15.56 5.22
C GLU A 45 -7.38 -14.51 6.19
N GLY A 46 -7.97 -13.41 5.70
CA GLY A 46 -8.40 -12.28 6.54
C GLY A 46 -9.89 -11.89 6.41
N GLY A 47 -10.69 -12.74 5.76
CA GLY A 47 -12.12 -12.51 5.58
C GLY A 47 -12.45 -11.27 4.72
N ASN A 48 -13.70 -10.79 4.84
CA ASN A 48 -14.23 -9.75 3.95
C ASN A 48 -13.41 -8.43 3.97
N ILE A 49 -12.88 -8.01 5.12
CA ILE A 49 -12.10 -6.77 5.22
C ILE A 49 -10.77 -6.90 4.48
N ALA A 50 -10.06 -8.02 4.64
CA ALA A 50 -8.82 -8.25 3.90
C ALA A 50 -9.07 -8.37 2.39
N TYR A 51 -10.20 -8.97 2.00
CA TYR A 51 -10.62 -9.01 0.60
C TYR A 51 -10.89 -7.61 0.02
N ILE A 52 -11.56 -6.75 0.79
CA ILE A 52 -11.75 -5.33 0.41
C ILE A 52 -10.41 -4.63 0.24
N VAL A 53 -9.44 -4.86 1.13
CA VAL A 53 -8.10 -4.29 0.96
C VAL A 53 -7.46 -4.78 -0.35
N ALA A 54 -7.51 -6.08 -0.62
CA ALA A 54 -6.95 -6.69 -1.83
C ALA A 54 -7.57 -6.13 -3.12
N GLN A 55 -8.90 -5.99 -3.17
CA GLN A 55 -9.62 -5.64 -4.39
C GLN A 55 -9.78 -4.13 -4.61
N LEU A 56 -9.76 -3.32 -3.55
CA LEU A 56 -10.04 -1.89 -3.67
C LEU A 56 -8.84 -1.03 -3.29
N ARG A 57 -8.23 -1.30 -2.14
CA ARG A 57 -7.22 -0.38 -1.59
C ARG A 57 -5.85 -0.58 -2.21
N VAL A 58 -5.45 -1.83 -2.45
CA VAL A 58 -4.19 -2.15 -3.13
C VAL A 58 -4.16 -1.57 -4.55
N PRO A 59 -5.18 -1.77 -5.42
CA PRO A 59 -5.19 -1.16 -6.75
C PRO A 59 -5.17 0.36 -6.71
N ARG A 60 -5.94 0.99 -5.80
CA ARG A 60 -5.93 2.45 -5.64
C ARG A 60 -4.54 2.98 -5.28
N ALA A 61 -3.88 2.36 -4.30
CA ALA A 61 -2.55 2.76 -3.86
C ALA A 61 -1.50 2.57 -4.95
N LEU A 62 -1.60 1.48 -5.73
CA LEU A 62 -0.76 1.24 -6.90
C LEU A 62 -0.97 2.30 -7.99
N CYS A 63 -2.22 2.62 -8.33
CA CYS A 63 -2.52 3.67 -9.30
C CYS A 63 -1.94 5.02 -8.85
N ALA A 64 -2.09 5.39 -7.57
CA ALA A 64 -1.53 6.63 -7.04
C ALA A 64 0.01 6.65 -7.13
N ALA A 65 0.67 5.53 -6.82
CA ALA A 65 2.12 5.40 -6.94
C ALA A 65 2.60 5.54 -8.40
N LEU A 66 1.90 4.89 -9.35
CA LEU A 66 2.23 4.96 -10.77
C LEU A 66 2.03 6.38 -11.32
N VAL A 67 0.90 7.02 -11.01
CA VAL A 67 0.64 8.40 -11.43
C VAL A 67 1.67 9.36 -10.84
N GLY A 68 1.99 9.23 -9.55
CA GLY A 68 3.04 10.03 -8.91
C GLY A 68 4.41 9.84 -9.55
N ALA A 69 4.77 8.61 -9.90
CA ALA A 69 6.02 8.31 -10.59
C ALA A 69 6.07 8.86 -12.02
N CYS A 70 4.93 8.98 -12.71
CA CYS A 70 4.87 9.58 -14.04
C CYS A 70 4.91 11.12 -14.03
N LEU A 71 4.54 11.76 -12.92
CA LEU A 71 4.47 13.22 -12.80
C LEU A 71 5.72 13.86 -12.15
N GLY A 72 6.48 13.10 -11.36
CA GLY A 72 7.70 13.57 -10.66
C GLY A 72 8.97 13.38 -11.46
#